data_AF-A0A6J4XS82-F1
#
_entry.id   AF-A0A6J4XS82-F1
#
_cell.length_a   1.000
_cell.length_b   1.000
_cell.length_c   1.000
_cell.angle_alpha   90.00
_cell.angle_beta   90.00
_cell.angle_gamma   90.00
#
_symmetry.space_group_name_H-M   'P 1'
#
loop_
_entity.id
_entity.type
_entity.pdbx_description
1 polymer ?
#
loop_
_entity_poly.entity_id
_entity_poly.type
_entity_poly.pdbx_seq_one_letter_code
_entity_poly.pdbx_strand_id
1 'polypeptide(L)'
;MKGKSVPTKNDLDIKWPSEKLVDSIGFRTKAGNRIKDYLNDHSILELSLRELIDLFLPPASNSFKSEYEFWVDIPILKQPQFGPYLYDSALLTLTEAELGAAFRAEWMQRIYSLKLHELRHRPANKSVKQTA
;
A
#
# COMPACT_ATOMS: atom_id res chain seq x y z
N MET A 1 1.26 28.73 -11.89
CA MET A 1 0.88 27.51 -12.65
C MET A 1 -0.23 26.82 -11.89
N LYS A 2 -1.41 26.65 -12.49
CA LYS A 2 -2.57 26.03 -11.83
C LYS A 2 -2.33 24.52 -11.73
N GLY A 3 -2.21 24.00 -10.51
CA GLY A 3 -2.19 22.56 -10.24
C GLY A 3 -3.47 21.94 -10.80
N LYS A 4 -3.32 20.96 -11.69
CA LYS A 4 -4.44 20.19 -12.22
C LYS A 4 -5.06 19.42 -11.06
N SER A 5 -6.21 19.89 -10.59
CA SER A 5 -7.02 19.20 -9.59
C SER A 5 -7.41 17.82 -10.14
N VAL A 6 -7.05 16.75 -9.44
CA VAL A 6 -7.58 15.41 -9.66
C VAL A 6 -9.12 15.51 -9.55
N PRO A 7 -9.89 15.41 -10.66
CA PRO A 7 -11.33 15.38 -10.62
C PRO A 7 -11.79 14.08 -9.93
N THR A 8 -12.76 14.19 -9.02
CA THR A 8 -13.37 13.12 -8.18
C THR A 8 -12.43 12.40 -7.21
N LYS A 9 -11.85 13.15 -6.24
CA LYS A 9 -11.03 12.65 -5.11
C LYS A 9 -11.65 11.56 -4.20
N ASN A 10 -12.90 11.16 -4.39
CA ASN A 10 -13.59 10.27 -3.44
C ASN A 10 -13.97 8.89 -3.98
N ASP A 11 -13.74 8.62 -5.27
CA ASP A 11 -13.94 7.28 -5.81
C ASP A 11 -12.58 6.60 -5.99
N LEU A 12 -12.39 5.51 -5.26
CA LEU A 12 -11.12 4.77 -5.22
C LEU A 12 -10.97 3.80 -6.37
N ASP A 13 -12.06 3.56 -7.11
CA ASP A 13 -12.17 2.52 -8.13
C ASP A 13 -12.08 3.12 -9.55
N ILE A 14 -12.02 4.45 -9.68
CA ILE A 14 -11.71 5.13 -10.94
C ILE A 14 -10.29 4.78 -11.37
N LYS A 15 -10.16 4.27 -12.59
CA LYS A 15 -8.86 3.94 -13.19
C LYS A 15 -8.18 5.18 -13.78
N TRP A 16 -6.88 5.26 -13.56
CA TRP A 16 -6.00 6.30 -14.06
C TRP A 16 -4.81 5.67 -14.79
N PRO A 17 -4.23 6.35 -15.79
CA PRO A 17 -2.95 5.95 -16.36
C PRO A 17 -1.91 5.78 -15.25
N SER A 18 -1.26 4.63 -15.22
CA SER A 18 -0.50 4.16 -14.05
C SER A 18 0.64 5.09 -13.69
N GLU A 19 1.43 5.51 -14.67
CA GLU A 19 2.52 6.47 -14.46
C GLU A 19 2.02 7.82 -13.92
N LYS A 20 0.91 8.32 -14.46
CA LYS A 20 0.32 9.60 -14.01
C LYS A 20 -0.18 9.51 -12.58
N LEU A 21 -0.76 8.37 -12.19
CA LEU A 21 -1.21 8.16 -10.83
C LEU A 21 -0.02 8.17 -9.85
N VAL A 22 1.03 7.41 -10.15
CA VAL A 22 2.25 7.37 -9.32
C VAL A 22 2.89 8.76 -9.20
N ASP A 23 2.98 9.49 -10.31
CA ASP A 23 3.53 10.86 -10.31
C ASP A 23 2.68 11.84 -9.49
N SER A 24 1.35 11.70 -9.53
CA SER A 24 0.43 12.58 -8.79
C SER A 24 0.51 12.41 -7.27
N ILE A 25 0.93 11.24 -6.79
CA ILE A 25 1.06 10.93 -5.36
C ILE A 25 2.36 11.53 -4.78
N GLY A 26 3.37 11.75 -5.62
CA GLY A 26 4.61 12.40 -5.20
C GLY A 26 5.57 11.50 -4.43
N PHE A 27 5.63 10.20 -4.78
CA PHE A 27 6.66 9.30 -4.24
C PHE A 27 8.06 9.86 -4.46
N ARG A 28 8.96 9.63 -3.49
CA ARG A 28 10.39 9.92 -3.68
C ARG A 28 10.90 9.21 -4.93
N THR A 29 11.77 9.86 -5.71
CA THR A 29 12.19 9.43 -7.05
C THR A 29 12.54 7.95 -7.14
N LYS A 30 13.29 7.41 -6.17
CA LYS A 30 13.68 5.99 -6.18
C LYS A 30 12.49 5.04 -5.95
N ALA A 31 11.59 5.36 -5.02
CA ALA A 31 10.40 4.55 -4.77
C ALA A 31 9.42 4.64 -5.94
N GLY A 32 9.15 5.86 -6.43
CA GLY A 32 8.28 6.10 -7.59
C GLY A 32 8.75 5.35 -8.83
N ASN A 33 10.04 5.42 -9.18
CA ASN A 33 10.59 4.70 -10.32
C ASN A 33 10.40 3.18 -10.18
N ARG A 34 10.62 2.62 -8.99
CA ARG A 34 10.45 1.18 -8.78
C ARG A 34 8.99 0.73 -8.88
N ILE A 35 8.06 1.55 -8.40
CA ILE A 35 6.63 1.28 -8.57
C ILE A 35 6.28 1.31 -10.07
N LYS A 36 6.80 2.26 -10.84
CA LYS A 36 6.60 2.30 -12.29
C LYS A 36 7.19 1.08 -12.99
N ASP A 37 8.43 0.70 -12.63
CA ASP A 37 9.06 -0.53 -13.13
C ASP A 37 8.15 -1.74 -12.87
N TYR A 38 7.62 -1.88 -11.65
CA TYR A 38 6.66 -2.94 -11.31
C TYR A 38 5.44 -2.95 -12.22
N LEU A 39 4.78 -1.81 -12.39
CA LEU A 39 3.57 -1.69 -13.18
C LEU A 39 3.85 -2.03 -14.65
N ASN A 40 4.98 -1.58 -15.19
CA ASN A 40 5.41 -1.87 -16.56
C ASN A 40 5.73 -3.36 -16.75
N ASP A 41 6.49 -3.98 -15.85
CA ASP A 41 6.85 -5.40 -15.89
C ASP A 41 5.60 -6.30 -15.85
N HIS A 42 4.52 -5.84 -15.23
CA HIS A 42 3.24 -6.55 -15.13
C HIS A 42 2.19 -6.06 -16.14
N SER A 43 2.56 -5.20 -17.09
CA SER A 43 1.65 -4.64 -18.11
C SER A 43 0.42 -3.91 -17.54
N ILE A 44 0.56 -3.27 -16.37
CA ILE A 44 -0.49 -2.50 -15.71
C ILE A 44 -0.44 -1.05 -16.23
N LEU A 45 -1.16 -0.80 -17.32
CA LEU A 45 -1.22 0.52 -17.98
C LEU A 45 -2.14 1.50 -17.25
N GLU A 46 -3.17 0.98 -16.59
CA GLU A 46 -4.13 1.76 -15.80
C GLU A 46 -4.45 1.04 -14.49
N LEU A 47 -4.58 1.81 -13.42
CA LEU A 47 -5.02 1.31 -12.12
C LEU A 47 -5.76 2.39 -11.35
N SER A 48 -6.60 1.92 -10.44
CA SER A 48 -7.32 2.73 -9.47
C SER A 48 -6.49 2.97 -8.21
N LEU A 49 -6.94 3.89 -7.34
CA LEU A 49 -6.28 4.11 -6.05
C LEU A 49 -6.36 2.86 -5.17
N ARG A 50 -7.47 2.10 -5.22
CA ARG A 50 -7.59 0.83 -4.49
C ARG A 50 -6.58 -0.20 -4.97
N GLU A 51 -6.51 -0.40 -6.28
CA GLU A 51 -5.53 -1.32 -6.89
C GLU A 51 -4.08 -0.90 -6.56
N LEU A 52 -3.79 0.40 -6.47
CA LEU A 52 -2.48 0.87 -6.02
C LEU A 52 -2.23 0.52 -4.55
N ILE A 53 -3.20 0.73 -3.65
CA ILE A 53 -3.08 0.37 -2.24
C ILE A 53 -2.85 -1.13 -2.07
N ASP A 54 -3.51 -1.96 -2.89
CA ASP A 54 -3.36 -3.43 -2.90
C ASP A 54 -1.90 -3.86 -3.17
N LEU A 55 -1.08 -3.02 -3.83
CA LEU A 55 0.34 -3.31 -4.02
C LEU A 55 1.16 -3.23 -2.72
N PHE A 56 0.69 -2.43 -1.75
CA PHE A 56 1.41 -2.15 -0.51
C PHE A 56 0.80 -2.85 0.70
N LEU A 57 -0.52 -2.95 0.76
CA LEU A 57 -1.22 -3.52 1.89
C LEU A 57 -2.35 -4.42 1.40
N PRO A 58 -2.51 -5.62 1.96
CA PRO A 58 -3.64 -6.46 1.61
C PRO A 58 -4.97 -5.80 1.98
N PRO A 59 -6.09 -6.20 1.35
CA PRO A 59 -7.42 -5.78 1.76
C PRO A 59 -7.65 -5.99 3.27
N ALA A 60 -8.29 -5.02 3.93
CA ALA A 60 -8.51 -5.07 5.37
C ALA A 60 -9.38 -6.27 5.82
N SER A 61 -10.15 -6.86 4.89
CA SER A 61 -10.96 -8.06 5.10
C SER A 61 -10.14 -9.36 5.13
N ASN A 62 -8.89 -9.35 4.66
CA ASN A 62 -8.07 -10.55 4.61
C ASN A 62 -7.60 -10.95 6.02
N SER A 63 -7.82 -12.22 6.37
CA SER A 63 -7.32 -12.81 7.60
C SER A 63 -6.10 -13.67 7.32
N PHE A 64 -4.99 -13.40 8.01
CA PHE A 64 -3.74 -14.14 7.88
C PHE A 64 -3.49 -15.01 9.10
N LYS A 65 -3.02 -16.25 8.89
CA LYS A 65 -2.70 -17.21 9.95
C LYS A 65 -1.31 -16.97 10.53
N SER A 66 -0.43 -16.32 9.78
CA SER A 66 0.94 -16.02 10.21
C SER A 66 1.46 -14.69 9.67
N GLU A 67 2.58 -14.24 10.25
CA GLU A 67 3.37 -13.09 9.76
C GLU A 67 3.97 -13.34 8.39
N TYR A 68 4.50 -14.54 8.16
CA TYR A 68 5.01 -14.92 6.85
C TYR A 68 3.92 -14.78 5.77
N GLU A 69 2.72 -15.33 6.02
CA GLU A 69 1.59 -15.27 5.09
C GLU A 69 1.17 -13.82 4.77
N PHE A 70 1.17 -12.93 5.75
CA PHE A 70 0.88 -11.51 5.54
C PHE A 70 1.92 -10.85 4.63
N TRP A 71 3.21 -11.02 4.93
CA TRP A 71 4.27 -10.32 4.18
C TRP A 71 4.43 -10.84 2.75
N VAL A 72 4.21 -12.13 2.50
CA VAL A 72 4.29 -12.68 1.13
C VAL A 72 3.10 -12.31 0.25
N ASP A 73 1.99 -11.87 0.85
CA ASP A 73 0.81 -11.43 0.10
C ASP A 73 1.02 -10.04 -0.52
N ILE A 74 1.92 -9.22 0.04
CA ILE A 74 2.21 -7.86 -0.43
C ILE A 74 2.94 -7.90 -1.79
N PRO A 75 2.31 -7.46 -2.90
CA PRO A 75 2.87 -7.61 -4.24
C PRO A 75 4.19 -6.88 -4.45
N ILE A 76 4.32 -5.64 -3.96
CA ILE A 76 5.51 -4.82 -4.25
C ILE A 76 6.78 -5.41 -3.63
N LEU A 77 6.66 -6.17 -2.53
CA LEU A 77 7.78 -6.84 -1.86
C LEU A 77 8.31 -8.06 -2.64
N LYS A 78 7.58 -8.54 -3.66
CA LYS A 78 8.05 -9.61 -4.55
C LYS A 78 9.09 -9.10 -5.55
N GLN A 79 9.23 -7.79 -5.71
CA GLN A 79 10.31 -7.22 -6.51
C GLN A 79 11.63 -7.26 -5.74
N PRO A 80 12.69 -7.91 -6.27
CA PRO A 80 13.98 -7.99 -5.59
C PRO A 80 14.59 -6.62 -5.25
N GLN A 81 14.26 -5.59 -6.03
CA GLN A 81 14.81 -4.24 -5.89
C GLN A 81 13.98 -3.33 -4.98
N PHE A 82 12.86 -3.82 -4.44
CA PHE A 82 11.96 -3.09 -3.56
C PHE A 82 12.12 -3.55 -2.11
N GLY A 83 13.27 -3.21 -1.53
CA GLY A 83 13.60 -3.61 -0.17
C GLY A 83 12.82 -2.84 0.92
N PRO A 84 12.98 -3.25 2.20
CA PRO A 84 12.21 -2.71 3.33
C PRO A 84 12.24 -1.17 3.43
N TYR A 85 13.40 -0.55 3.21
CA TYR A 85 13.53 0.91 3.26
C TYR A 85 12.68 1.64 2.20
N LEU A 86 12.59 1.09 0.98
CA LEU A 86 11.77 1.68 -0.08
C LEU A 86 10.28 1.48 0.21
N TYR A 87 9.93 0.32 0.78
CA TYR A 87 8.59 0.03 1.24
C TYR A 87 8.13 0.99 2.33
N ASP A 88 8.90 1.19 3.39
CA ASP A 88 8.58 2.14 4.45
C ASP A 88 8.46 3.58 3.91
N SER A 89 9.37 3.98 3.01
CA SER A 89 9.30 5.29 2.38
C SER A 89 8.04 5.48 1.52
N ALA A 90 7.57 4.42 0.85
CA ALA A 90 6.35 4.46 0.05
C ALA A 90 5.10 4.51 0.93
N LEU A 91 5.06 3.71 2.01
CA LEU A 91 3.99 3.76 3.01
C LEU A 91 3.88 5.14 3.67
N LEU A 92 5.01 5.76 4.00
CA LEU A 92 5.03 7.11 4.56
C LEU A 92 4.45 8.12 3.57
N THR A 93 4.88 8.06 2.30
CA THR A 93 4.35 8.93 1.24
C THR A 93 2.83 8.79 1.12
N LEU A 94 2.32 7.56 1.07
CA LEU A 94 0.88 7.28 0.97
C LEU A 94 0.11 7.77 2.19
N THR A 95 0.71 7.69 3.38
CA THR A 95 0.12 8.18 4.63
C THR A 95 0.01 9.70 4.66
N GLU A 96 0.97 10.39 4.08
CA GLU A 96 1.01 11.86 4.01
C GLU A 96 0.22 12.43 2.82
N ALA A 97 -0.17 11.60 1.86
CA ALA A 97 -0.82 12.04 0.63
C ALA A 97 -2.28 12.52 0.85
N GLU A 98 -2.60 13.73 0.39
CA GLU A 98 -3.95 14.32 0.49
C GLU A 98 -4.89 13.89 -0.66
N LEU A 99 -5.15 12.58 -0.74
CA LEU A 99 -5.89 11.96 -1.85
C LEU A 99 -7.42 11.93 -1.69
N GLY A 100 -7.95 12.41 -0.57
CA GLY A 100 -9.39 12.52 -0.33
C GLY A 100 -9.89 11.70 0.86
N ALA A 101 -11.17 11.85 1.19
CA ALA A 101 -11.75 11.26 2.39
C ALA A 101 -11.90 9.75 2.28
N ALA A 102 -12.33 9.26 1.11
CA ALA A 102 -12.46 7.82 0.85
C ALA A 102 -11.11 7.11 0.96
N PHE A 103 -10.07 7.68 0.34
CA PHE A 103 -8.70 7.14 0.40
C PHE A 103 -8.24 7.05 1.85
N ARG A 104 -8.39 8.15 2.61
CA ARG A 104 -7.96 8.20 4.01
C ARG A 104 -8.68 7.15 4.86
N ALA A 105 -9.99 6.96 4.66
CA ALA A 105 -10.75 5.97 5.40
C ALA A 105 -10.26 4.54 5.14
N GLU A 106 -10.07 4.16 3.88
CA GLU A 106 -9.56 2.84 3.51
C GLU A 106 -8.11 2.63 3.93
N TRP A 107 -7.25 3.62 3.71
CA TRP A 107 -5.84 3.58 4.10
C TRP A 107 -5.70 3.35 5.60
N MET A 108 -6.44 4.11 6.43
CA MET A 108 -6.40 3.94 7.88
C MET A 108 -6.86 2.55 8.30
N GLN A 109 -7.93 1.99 7.71
CA GLN A 109 -8.37 0.63 8.01
C GLN A 109 -7.28 -0.41 7.74
N ARG A 110 -6.60 -0.32 6.59
CA ARG A 110 -5.52 -1.25 6.23
C ARG A 110 -4.28 -1.08 7.11
N ILE A 111 -3.90 0.15 7.47
CA ILE A 111 -2.83 0.42 8.43
C ILE A 111 -3.17 -0.13 9.82
N TYR A 112 -4.42 -0.01 10.28
CA TYR A 112 -4.84 -0.63 11.55
C TYR A 112 -4.75 -2.15 11.48
N SER A 113 -5.16 -2.78 10.37
CA SER A 113 -5.00 -4.22 10.17
C SER A 113 -3.54 -4.65 10.21
N LEU A 114 -2.63 -3.90 9.58
CA LEU A 114 -1.18 -4.11 9.68
C LEU A 114 -0.70 -4.03 11.13
N LYS A 115 -1.05 -2.96 11.87
CA LYS A 115 -0.63 -2.78 13.26
C LYS A 115 -1.18 -3.84 14.19
N LEU A 116 -2.42 -4.26 14.00
CA LEU A 116 -3.00 -5.38 14.75
C LEU A 116 -2.26 -6.69 14.45
N HIS A 117 -1.86 -6.91 13.20
CA HIS A 117 -1.05 -8.05 12.80
C HIS A 117 0.31 -8.01 13.50
N GLU A 118 1.08 -6.92 13.36
CA GLU A 118 2.37 -6.73 14.04
C GLU A 118 2.27 -7.00 15.56
N LEU A 119 1.23 -6.48 16.22
CA LEU A 119 1.02 -6.66 17.65
C LEU A 119 0.74 -8.11 18.04
N ARG A 120 -0.08 -8.86 17.27
CA ARG A 120 -0.40 -10.27 17.56
C ARG A 120 0.81 -11.19 17.50
N HIS A 121 1.82 -10.82 16.70
CA HIS A 121 3.00 -11.64 16.47
C HIS A 121 4.23 -11.22 17.30
N ARG A 122 4.14 -10.15 18.10
CA ARG A 122 5.17 -9.79 19.09
C ARG A 122 5.39 -10.91 20.12
N PRO A 123 6.64 -11.19 20.53
CA PRO A 123 6.96 -12.26 21.48
C PRO A 123 6.15 -12.21 22.79
N ALA A 124 5.90 -11.00 23.31
CA ALA A 124 5.14 -10.78 24.54
C ALA A 124 3.66 -11.20 24.47
N ASN A 125 3.09 -11.32 23.27
CA ASN A 125 1.68 -11.69 23.07
C ASN A 125 1.48 -13.17 22.68
N LYS A 126 2.56 -13.90 22.35
CA LYS A 126 2.51 -15.34 22.07
C LYS A 126 2.42 -16.20 23.34
N SER A 127 2.89 -15.68 24.48
CA SER A 127 2.86 -16.36 25.79
C SER A 127 1.45 -16.57 26.35
N VAL A 128 0.45 -15.81 25.89
CA VAL A 128 -0.94 -15.92 26.37
C VAL A 128 -1.70 -17.09 25.71
N LYS A 129 -1.19 -17.67 24.62
CA LYS A 129 -1.87 -18.75 23.88
C LYS A 129 -1.42 -20.17 24.22
N GLN A 130 -0.53 -20.36 25.21
CA GLN A 130 -0.03 -21.68 25.63
C GLN A 130 -0.51 -22.11 27.03
N THR A 131 -1.73 -21.73 27.40
CA THR A 131 -2.44 -22.33 28.54
C THR A 131 -3.82 -22.80 28.06
N ALA A 132 -3.86 -24.01 27.52
CA ALA A 132 -5.04 -24.86 27.42
C ALA A 132 -4.59 -26.31 27.59
#